data_AF-A0A1F9DNJ6-F1
#
_entry.id   AF-A0A1F9DNJ6-F1
#
_cell.length_a   1.000
_cell.length_b   1.000
_cell.length_c   1.000
_cell.angle_alpha   90.00
_cell.angle_beta   90.00
_cell.angle_gamma   90.00
#
_symmetry.space_group_name_H-M   'P 1'
#
loop_
_entity.id
_entity.type
_entity.pdbx_description
1 polymer ?
#
loop_
_entity_poly.entity_id
_entity_poly.type
_entity_poly.pdbx_seq_one_letter_code
_entity_poly.pdbx_strand_id
1 'polypeptide(L)'
;MNITRKIIKLVFVMTLLVTLLIASIVSAAGQKAIRKYPIPGHGALELNVPVPWKGEVHKPRENMPPTIIFNPAKGNDFQVMITVLWGKTGDQDFNSQDKVQTFVEKDGQKLLANAAEGKIVLQQIKGVNDAGYYFSITDKAPNPEEYRYMTRGAIGVGNLFLNFTILHRVRDSQSIRDAISILREAKQSEK
;
A
#
# COMPACT_ATOMS: atom_id res chain seq x y z
N MET A 1 -29.71 28.73 53.18
CA MET A 1 -28.40 28.06 53.03
C MET A 1 -28.45 27.05 51.87
N ASN A 2 -28.56 27.50 50.62
CA ASN A 2 -28.84 26.64 49.44
C ASN A 2 -28.07 27.03 48.16
N ILE A 3 -27.22 28.06 48.22
CA ILE A 3 -26.53 28.64 47.06
C ILE A 3 -25.16 27.98 46.85
N THR A 4 -24.43 27.71 47.93
CA THR A 4 -23.08 27.11 47.90
C THR A 4 -23.07 25.67 47.37
N ARG A 5 -24.11 24.86 47.64
CA ARG A 5 -24.24 23.49 47.11
C ARG A 5 -24.59 23.44 45.61
N LYS A 6 -25.24 24.47 45.06
CA LYS A 6 -25.55 24.56 43.62
C LYS A 6 -24.32 24.94 42.79
N ILE A 7 -23.49 25.84 43.30
CA ILE A 7 -22.25 26.29 42.63
C ILE A 7 -21.22 25.15 42.57
N ILE A 8 -21.06 24.37 43.65
CA ILE A 8 -20.15 23.22 43.68
C ILE A 8 -20.58 22.11 42.70
N LYS A 9 -21.89 21.83 42.57
CA LYS A 9 -22.40 20.88 41.57
C LYS A 9 -22.24 21.39 40.13
N LEU A 10 -22.42 22.69 39.88
CA LEU A 10 -22.27 23.27 38.55
C LEU A 10 -20.79 23.28 38.09
N VAL A 11 -19.86 23.59 39.00
CA VAL A 11 -18.41 23.51 38.73
C VAL A 11 -17.97 22.07 38.50
N PHE A 12 -18.51 21.09 39.24
CA PHE A 12 -18.16 19.67 39.06
C PHE A 12 -18.71 19.10 37.74
N VAL A 13 -19.93 19.48 37.33
CA VAL A 13 -20.52 19.09 36.04
C VAL A 13 -19.80 19.75 34.86
N MET A 14 -19.38 21.01 35.01
CA MET A 14 -18.63 21.73 33.95
C MET A 14 -17.20 21.19 33.80
N THR A 15 -16.56 20.74 34.89
CA THR A 15 -15.23 20.09 34.81
C THR A 15 -15.32 18.69 34.17
N LEU A 16 -16.39 17.94 34.44
CA LEU A 16 -16.64 16.62 33.83
C LEU A 16 -16.94 16.71 32.32
N LEU A 17 -17.58 17.80 31.88
CA LEU A 17 -17.83 18.09 30.46
C LEU A 17 -16.57 18.54 29.70
N VAL A 18 -15.62 19.21 30.35
CA VAL A 18 -14.35 19.61 29.71
C VAL A 18 -13.40 18.41 29.55
N THR A 19 -13.45 17.41 30.43
CA THR A 19 -12.66 16.17 30.26
C THR A 19 -13.21 15.22 29.19
N LEU A 20 -14.51 15.27 28.87
CA LEU A 20 -15.09 14.42 27.82
C LEU A 20 -14.83 14.94 26.39
N LEU A 21 -14.44 16.20 26.22
CA LEU A 21 -14.22 16.79 24.89
C LEU A 21 -12.81 16.61 24.31
N ILE A 22 -11.89 15.97 25.04
CA ILE A 22 -10.52 15.70 24.54
C ILE A 22 -10.44 14.35 23.80
N ALA A 23 -11.49 13.51 23.88
CA ALA A 23 -11.52 12.23 23.20
C ALA A 23 -12.12 12.38 21.79
N SER A 24 -11.25 12.51 20.78
CA SER A 24 -11.40 12.03 19.38
C SER A 24 -10.90 13.02 18.32
N ILE A 25 -9.69 13.57 18.46
CA ILE A 25 -8.93 13.93 17.26
C ILE A 25 -8.21 12.66 16.81
N VAL A 26 -8.98 11.66 16.34
CA VAL A 26 -8.39 10.57 15.56
C VAL A 26 -7.97 11.22 14.24
N SER A 27 -6.68 11.45 14.09
CA SER A 27 -6.13 11.96 12.84
C SER A 27 -6.58 11.04 11.70
N ALA A 28 -7.38 11.58 10.77
CA ALA A 28 -7.83 10.85 9.58
C ALA A 28 -6.67 10.31 8.73
N ALA A 29 -5.44 10.77 8.98
CA ALA A 29 -4.21 10.33 8.34
C ALA A 29 -3.79 8.89 8.70
N GLY A 30 -4.49 8.20 9.61
CA GLY A 30 -4.21 6.79 9.96
C GLY A 30 -5.34 5.80 9.71
N GLN A 31 -6.54 6.26 9.31
CA GLN A 31 -7.68 5.36 9.14
C GLN A 31 -7.51 4.55 7.85
N LYS A 32 -7.55 3.22 7.97
CA LYS A 32 -7.55 2.29 6.85
C LYS A 32 -8.89 1.56 6.74
N ALA A 33 -9.21 1.10 5.54
CA ALA A 33 -10.36 0.25 5.27
C ALA A 33 -9.96 -0.89 4.34
N ILE A 34 -10.52 -2.08 4.60
CA ILE A 34 -10.35 -3.24 3.72
C ILE A 34 -11.12 -2.98 2.42
N ARG A 35 -10.40 -2.96 1.30
CA ARG A 35 -10.95 -2.91 -0.06
C ARG A 35 -10.79 -4.29 -0.69
N LYS A 36 -11.88 -4.83 -1.23
CA LYS A 36 -11.91 -6.15 -1.87
C LYS A 36 -11.98 -6.01 -3.38
N TYR A 37 -11.15 -6.77 -4.09
CA TYR A 37 -11.04 -6.77 -5.54
C TYR A 37 -11.28 -8.18 -6.07
N PRO A 38 -12.41 -8.45 -6.76
CA PRO A 38 -12.66 -9.76 -7.35
C PRO A 38 -11.63 -10.08 -8.44
N ILE A 39 -11.01 -11.26 -8.33
CA ILE A 39 -10.08 -11.78 -9.33
C ILE A 39 -10.76 -12.98 -10.00
N PRO A 40 -11.24 -12.84 -11.25
CA PRO A 40 -12.02 -13.90 -11.91
C PRO A 40 -11.29 -15.24 -11.92
N GLY A 41 -11.91 -16.27 -11.31
CA GLY A 41 -11.31 -17.61 -11.19
C GLY A 41 -10.35 -17.81 -10.02
N HIS A 42 -10.03 -16.75 -9.27
CA HIS A 42 -9.03 -16.75 -8.19
C HIS A 42 -9.52 -16.08 -6.90
N GLY A 43 -10.84 -16.04 -6.64
CA GLY A 43 -11.39 -15.44 -5.41
C GLY A 43 -11.29 -13.91 -5.38
N ALA A 44 -10.89 -13.32 -4.26
CA ALA A 44 -10.73 -11.88 -4.11
C ALA A 44 -9.42 -11.49 -3.43
N LEU A 45 -8.81 -10.41 -3.91
CA LEU A 45 -7.69 -9.75 -3.24
C LEU A 45 -8.22 -8.71 -2.25
N GLU A 46 -7.80 -8.81 -0.99
CA GLU A 46 -8.16 -7.89 0.08
C GLU A 46 -6.96 -7.02 0.47
N LEU A 47 -7.12 -5.71 0.38
CA LEU A 47 -6.09 -4.72 0.67
C LEU A 47 -6.56 -3.77 1.78
N ASN A 48 -5.76 -3.60 2.84
CA ASN A 48 -6.06 -2.65 3.91
C ASN A 48 -5.49 -1.25 3.59
N VAL A 49 -6.29 -0.42 2.92
CA VAL A 49 -5.84 0.81 2.25
C VAL A 49 -6.20 2.03 3.10
N PRO A 50 -5.33 3.06 3.22
CA PRO A 50 -5.70 4.34 3.81
C PRO A 50 -6.98 4.89 3.14
N VAL A 51 -7.97 5.22 3.97
CA VAL A 51 -9.25 5.79 3.53
C VAL A 51 -9.09 6.97 2.55
N PRO A 52 -8.17 7.94 2.76
CA PRO A 52 -8.07 9.07 1.85
C PRO A 52 -7.54 8.72 0.45
N TRP A 53 -6.98 7.53 0.22
CA TRP A 53 -6.43 7.19 -1.09
C TRP A 53 -7.55 6.91 -2.10
N LYS A 54 -7.47 7.53 -3.27
CA LYS A 54 -8.35 7.23 -4.39
C LYS A 54 -7.86 5.95 -5.05
N GLY A 55 -8.77 5.01 -5.35
CA GLY A 55 -8.44 3.74 -5.96
C GLY A 55 -9.25 3.51 -7.23
N GLU A 56 -8.61 2.99 -8.27
CA GLU A 56 -9.26 2.57 -9.50
C GLU A 56 -8.69 1.22 -9.96
N VAL A 57 -9.45 0.49 -10.78
CA VAL A 57 -9.04 -0.77 -11.36
C VAL A 57 -8.96 -0.61 -12.86
N HIS A 58 -7.76 -0.71 -13.40
CA HIS A 58 -7.53 -0.75 -14.83
C HIS A 58 -7.49 -2.21 -15.29
N LYS A 59 -8.42 -2.60 -16.17
CA LYS A 59 -8.49 -3.94 -16.75
C LYS A 59 -8.49 -3.83 -18.28
N PRO A 60 -7.40 -4.22 -18.98
CA PRO A 60 -7.32 -4.07 -20.42
C PRO A 60 -8.39 -4.89 -21.17
N ARG A 61 -8.66 -6.13 -20.70
CA ARG A 61 -9.66 -7.07 -21.26
C ARG A 61 -10.13 -8.05 -20.17
N GLU A 62 -11.26 -8.73 -20.40
CA GLU A 62 -11.94 -9.58 -19.42
C GLU A 62 -11.10 -10.73 -18.82
N ASN A 63 -10.05 -11.17 -19.49
CA ASN A 63 -9.14 -12.24 -19.05
C ASN A 63 -7.66 -11.79 -18.87
N MET A 64 -7.42 -10.49 -18.78
CA MET A 64 -6.07 -9.96 -18.52
C MET A 64 -5.90 -9.59 -17.05
N PRO A 65 -4.67 -9.69 -16.51
CA PRO A 65 -4.32 -9.17 -15.19
C PRO A 65 -4.84 -7.75 -14.96
N PRO A 66 -5.63 -7.48 -13.90
CA PRO A 66 -6.00 -6.13 -13.53
C PRO A 66 -4.82 -5.43 -12.87
N THR A 67 -4.73 -4.12 -13.06
CA THR A 67 -3.87 -3.24 -12.28
C THR A 67 -4.72 -2.36 -11.39
N ILE A 68 -4.53 -2.45 -10.09
CA ILE A 68 -5.15 -1.58 -9.10
C ILE A 68 -4.23 -0.36 -8.93
N ILE A 69 -4.78 0.83 -9.12
CA ILE A 69 -4.02 2.08 -9.05
C ILE A 69 -4.53 2.88 -7.85
N PHE A 70 -3.61 3.32 -6.98
CA PHE A 70 -3.91 4.25 -5.90
C PHE A 70 -3.18 5.58 -6.09
N ASN A 71 -3.93 6.66 -5.87
CA ASN A 71 -3.45 8.04 -5.91
C ASN A 71 -3.82 8.76 -4.60
N PRO A 72 -3.13 9.84 -4.22
CA PRO A 72 -3.53 10.66 -3.08
C PRO A 72 -4.93 11.26 -3.28
N ALA A 73 -5.57 11.67 -2.17
CA ALA A 73 -6.85 12.37 -2.21
C ALA A 73 -6.78 13.65 -3.08
N LYS A 74 -5.64 14.35 -3.00
CA LYS A 74 -5.35 15.63 -3.67
C LYS A 74 -3.87 15.65 -4.09
N GLY A 75 -3.55 16.41 -5.13
CA GLY A 75 -2.20 16.51 -5.65
C GLY A 75 -1.74 15.25 -6.38
N ASN A 76 -0.43 15.09 -6.54
CA ASN A 76 0.20 14.01 -7.30
C ASN A 76 1.46 13.47 -6.62
N ASP A 77 1.53 13.54 -5.29
CA ASP A 77 2.76 13.23 -4.53
C ASP A 77 3.25 11.78 -4.69
N PHE A 78 2.33 10.85 -4.98
CA PHE A 78 2.64 9.46 -5.25
C PHE A 78 1.62 8.82 -6.20
N GLN A 79 2.02 7.68 -6.77
CA GLN A 79 1.12 6.74 -7.42
C GLN A 79 1.56 5.31 -7.09
N VAL A 80 0.63 4.47 -6.68
CA VAL A 80 0.87 3.04 -6.43
C VAL A 80 0.12 2.23 -7.48
N MET A 81 0.81 1.30 -8.13
CA MET A 81 0.26 0.39 -9.11
C MET A 81 0.50 -1.04 -8.64
N ILE A 82 -0.54 -1.86 -8.56
CA ILE A 82 -0.47 -3.26 -8.18
C ILE A 82 -1.12 -4.08 -9.29
N THR A 83 -0.30 -4.75 -10.10
CA THR A 83 -0.75 -5.68 -11.13
C THR A 83 -0.88 -7.08 -10.52
N VAL A 84 -2.08 -7.63 -10.59
CA VAL A 84 -2.41 -8.95 -10.01
C VAL A 84 -2.22 -10.03 -11.06
N LEU A 85 -1.16 -10.83 -10.93
CA LEU A 85 -0.84 -11.95 -11.81
C LEU A 85 -1.22 -13.28 -11.15
N TRP A 86 -1.44 -14.30 -11.96
CA TRP A 86 -1.68 -15.67 -11.52
C TRP A 86 -1.04 -16.66 -12.50
N GLY A 87 -0.69 -17.84 -11.98
CA GLY A 87 -0.13 -18.93 -12.77
C GLY A 87 -1.17 -19.61 -13.65
N LYS A 88 -0.71 -20.44 -14.58
CA LYS A 88 -1.59 -21.38 -15.28
C LYS A 88 -2.16 -22.37 -14.27
N THR A 89 -3.33 -22.93 -14.55
CA THR A 89 -3.93 -23.99 -13.73
C THR A 89 -2.90 -25.10 -13.47
N GLY A 90 -2.64 -25.39 -12.19
CA GLY A 90 -1.65 -26.40 -11.75
C GLY A 90 -0.23 -25.89 -11.51
N ASP A 91 0.11 -24.64 -11.86
CA ASP A 91 1.41 -24.03 -11.50
C ASP A 91 1.37 -23.48 -10.06
N GLN A 92 1.46 -24.40 -9.11
CA GLN A 92 1.41 -24.08 -7.67
C GLN A 92 2.60 -23.23 -7.22
N ASP A 93 3.73 -23.32 -7.93
CA ASP A 93 4.95 -22.61 -7.57
C ASP A 93 5.09 -21.26 -8.29
N PHE A 94 4.07 -20.79 -9.01
CA PHE A 94 4.12 -19.55 -9.82
C PHE A 94 4.59 -18.34 -9.03
N ASN A 95 4.16 -18.24 -7.77
CA ASN A 95 4.49 -17.15 -6.84
C ASN A 95 5.44 -17.57 -5.70
N SER A 96 6.17 -18.68 -5.88
CA SER A 96 7.20 -19.11 -4.93
C SER A 96 8.24 -18.01 -4.66
N GLN A 97 8.81 -18.01 -3.45
CA GLN A 97 9.76 -16.99 -3.00
C GLN A 97 10.95 -16.84 -3.96
N ASP A 98 11.50 -17.93 -4.47
CA ASP A 98 12.64 -17.91 -5.40
C ASP A 98 12.28 -17.28 -6.75
N LYS A 99 11.07 -17.55 -7.28
CA LYS A 99 10.58 -16.91 -8.51
C LYS A 99 10.31 -15.43 -8.28
N VAL A 100 9.75 -15.05 -7.14
CA VAL A 100 9.53 -13.64 -6.76
C VAL A 100 10.87 -12.92 -6.67
N GLN A 101 11.86 -13.48 -5.97
CA GLN A 101 13.19 -12.88 -5.86
C GLN A 101 13.84 -12.70 -7.23
N THR A 102 13.91 -13.79 -8.02
CA THR A 102 14.50 -13.77 -9.36
C THR A 102 13.82 -12.76 -10.27
N PHE A 103 12.49 -12.63 -10.19
CA PHE A 103 11.75 -11.62 -10.95
C PHE A 103 12.18 -10.21 -10.57
N VAL A 104 12.21 -9.89 -9.28
CA VAL A 104 12.54 -8.55 -8.78
C VAL A 104 14.01 -8.20 -9.07
N GLU A 105 14.93 -9.15 -8.95
CA GLU A 105 16.33 -8.96 -9.32
C GLU A 105 16.46 -8.60 -10.81
N LYS A 106 15.86 -9.41 -11.70
CA LYS A 106 15.92 -9.17 -13.15
C LYS A 106 15.24 -7.86 -13.55
N ASP A 107 14.15 -7.49 -12.88
CA ASP A 107 13.47 -6.22 -13.12
C ASP A 107 14.36 -5.04 -12.74
N GLY A 108 14.99 -5.08 -11.57
CA GLY A 108 15.91 -4.04 -11.12
C GLY A 108 17.13 -3.89 -12.04
N GLN A 109 17.74 -4.99 -12.48
CA GLN A 109 18.89 -4.94 -13.40
C GLN A 109 18.57 -4.20 -14.70
N LYS A 110 17.35 -4.33 -15.23
CA LYS A 110 16.92 -3.60 -16.44
C LYS A 110 16.79 -2.09 -16.22
N LEU A 111 16.55 -1.66 -14.99
CA LEU A 111 16.34 -0.25 -14.65
C LEU A 111 17.63 0.48 -14.28
N LEU A 112 18.72 -0.24 -13.99
CA LEU A 112 20.01 0.36 -13.58
C LEU A 112 20.56 1.36 -14.60
N ALA A 113 20.33 1.15 -15.89
CA ALA A 113 20.78 2.07 -16.93
C ALA A 113 20.23 3.49 -16.76
N ASN A 114 19.05 3.64 -16.14
CA ASN A 114 18.35 4.90 -15.91
C ASN A 114 18.34 5.33 -14.43
N ALA A 115 18.90 4.51 -13.54
CA ALA A 115 18.98 4.80 -12.12
C ALA A 115 20.24 5.64 -11.78
N ALA A 116 20.15 6.44 -10.72
CA ALA A 116 21.31 7.12 -10.14
C ALA A 116 22.19 6.14 -9.34
N GLU A 117 21.61 5.03 -8.89
CA GLU A 117 22.30 3.96 -8.17
C GLU A 117 23.13 3.07 -9.10
N GLY A 118 24.36 2.71 -8.69
CA GLY A 118 25.21 1.79 -9.45
C GLY A 118 24.89 0.31 -9.26
N LYS A 119 23.98 -0.04 -8.34
CA LYS A 119 23.54 -1.41 -8.07
C LYS A 119 22.15 -1.44 -7.42
N ILE A 120 21.44 -2.54 -7.60
CA ILE A 120 20.17 -2.79 -6.92
C ILE A 120 20.42 -3.42 -5.56
N VAL A 121 19.73 -2.91 -4.54
CA VAL A 121 19.71 -3.49 -3.20
C VAL A 121 18.31 -4.00 -2.92
N LEU A 122 18.16 -5.32 -2.85
CA LEU A 122 16.89 -5.94 -2.51
C LEU A 122 16.60 -5.84 -1.02
N GLN A 123 15.35 -5.55 -0.71
CA GLN A 123 14.77 -5.55 0.62
C GLN A 123 13.63 -6.57 0.65
N GLN A 124 13.58 -7.38 1.70
CA GLN A 124 12.52 -8.37 1.87
C GLN A 124 11.23 -7.72 2.40
N ILE A 125 10.08 -8.18 1.89
CA ILE A 125 8.75 -7.89 2.42
C ILE A 125 8.26 -9.16 3.11
N LYS A 126 7.90 -9.06 4.38
CA LYS A 126 7.23 -10.14 5.10
C LYS A 126 5.72 -9.91 5.07
N GLY A 127 5.03 -10.71 4.27
CA GLY A 127 3.57 -10.75 4.20
C GLY A 127 2.96 -11.55 5.35
N VAL A 128 1.65 -11.79 5.27
CA VAL A 128 0.91 -12.57 6.27
C VAL A 128 1.39 -14.03 6.30
N ASN A 129 1.42 -14.67 5.13
CA ASN A 129 1.84 -16.07 4.95
C ASN A 129 2.99 -16.24 3.95
N ASP A 130 3.35 -15.15 3.26
CA ASP A 130 4.22 -15.17 2.09
C ASP A 130 5.36 -14.16 2.24
N ALA A 131 6.37 -14.27 1.38
CA ALA A 131 7.47 -13.32 1.29
C ALA A 131 7.53 -12.66 -0.08
N GLY A 132 8.01 -11.42 -0.09
CA GLY A 132 8.26 -10.64 -1.29
C GLY A 132 9.61 -9.94 -1.23
N TYR A 133 9.94 -9.26 -2.32
CA TYR A 133 11.14 -8.44 -2.41
C TYR A 133 10.85 -7.15 -3.15
N TYR A 134 11.61 -6.11 -2.82
CA TYR A 134 11.57 -4.83 -3.53
C TYR A 134 12.93 -4.16 -3.54
N PHE A 135 13.06 -3.15 -4.39
CA PHE A 135 14.15 -2.21 -4.38
C PHE A 135 13.61 -0.81 -4.63
N SER A 136 14.40 0.19 -4.26
CA SER A 136 14.12 1.59 -4.56
C SER A 136 15.26 2.17 -5.37
N ILE A 137 14.92 2.94 -6.40
CA ILE A 137 15.86 3.64 -7.28
C ILE A 137 15.44 5.09 -7.45
N THR A 138 16.41 5.90 -7.84
CA THR A 138 16.25 7.32 -8.15
C THR A 138 16.47 7.49 -9.65
N ASP A 139 15.54 8.14 -10.33
CA ASP A 139 15.75 8.54 -11.73
C ASP A 139 16.93 9.54 -11.78
N LYS A 140 17.92 9.26 -12.62
CA LYS A 140 19.10 10.12 -12.78
C LYS A 140 18.80 11.39 -13.59
N ALA A 141 17.75 11.41 -14.38
CA ALA A 141 17.37 12.53 -15.25
C ALA A 141 15.84 12.61 -15.46
N PRO A 142 15.04 12.81 -14.38
CA PRO A 142 13.59 12.89 -14.51
C PRO A 142 13.20 14.15 -15.31
N ASN A 143 12.18 14.04 -16.15
CA ASN A 143 11.60 15.23 -16.77
C ASN A 143 10.95 16.11 -15.69
N PRO A 144 10.77 17.42 -15.94
CA PRO A 144 9.92 18.26 -15.10
C PRO A 144 8.55 17.60 -14.90
N GLU A 145 8.04 17.66 -13.68
CA GLU A 145 6.78 17.02 -13.26
C GLU A 145 6.75 15.49 -13.21
N GLU A 146 7.79 14.76 -13.61
CA GLU A 146 7.83 13.31 -13.41
C GLU A 146 8.22 12.92 -11.97
N TYR A 147 7.97 11.66 -11.62
CA TYR A 147 8.36 11.11 -10.33
C TYR A 147 9.86 10.81 -10.32
N ARG A 148 10.59 11.48 -9.44
CA ARG A 148 12.04 11.28 -9.28
C ARG A 148 12.39 9.92 -8.65
N TYR A 149 11.50 9.37 -7.82
CA TYR A 149 11.80 8.17 -7.07
C TYR A 149 10.79 7.07 -7.36
N MET A 150 11.30 5.84 -7.39
CA MET A 150 10.53 4.66 -7.70
C MET A 150 10.90 3.52 -6.75
N THR A 151 9.90 2.84 -6.23
CA THR A 151 10.06 1.57 -5.52
C THR A 151 9.30 0.50 -6.29
N ARG A 152 9.97 -0.61 -6.64
CA ARG A 152 9.39 -1.72 -7.41
C ARG A 152 9.67 -3.03 -6.72
N GLY A 153 8.74 -3.97 -6.86
CA GLY A 153 8.88 -5.26 -6.23
C GLY A 153 7.74 -6.20 -6.56
N ALA A 154 7.78 -7.34 -5.91
CA ALA A 154 6.72 -8.32 -5.97
C ALA A 154 6.56 -9.08 -4.66
N ILE A 155 5.36 -9.61 -4.43
CA ILE A 155 5.03 -10.46 -3.28
C ILE A 155 4.00 -11.52 -3.70
N GLY A 156 4.17 -12.75 -3.20
CA GLY A 156 3.14 -13.78 -3.29
C GLY A 156 2.00 -13.50 -2.30
N VAL A 157 0.75 -13.77 -2.66
CA VAL A 157 -0.41 -13.70 -1.76
C VAL A 157 -1.36 -14.84 -2.11
N GLY A 158 -1.34 -15.92 -1.32
CA GLY A 158 -2.09 -17.14 -1.65
C GLY A 158 -1.58 -17.74 -2.96
N ASN A 159 -2.41 -17.83 -4.01
CA ASN A 159 -1.99 -18.23 -5.35
C ASN A 159 -1.74 -17.05 -6.32
N LEU A 160 -1.80 -15.82 -5.83
CA LEU A 160 -1.58 -14.60 -6.60
C LEU A 160 -0.10 -14.16 -6.51
N PHE A 161 0.35 -13.49 -7.56
CA PHE A 161 1.62 -12.77 -7.61
C PHE A 161 1.30 -11.28 -7.79
N LEU A 162 1.63 -10.46 -6.81
CA LEU A 162 1.41 -9.02 -6.87
C LEU A 162 2.69 -8.33 -7.33
N ASN A 163 2.75 -7.93 -8.60
CA ASN A 163 3.80 -7.04 -9.10
C ASN A 163 3.42 -5.60 -8.80
N PHE A 164 4.32 -4.81 -8.22
CA PHE A 164 3.98 -3.44 -7.83
C PHE A 164 5.04 -2.40 -8.19
N THR A 165 4.55 -1.19 -8.44
CA THR A 165 5.35 0.02 -8.62
C THR A 165 4.78 1.11 -7.72
N ILE A 166 5.66 1.81 -7.00
CA ILE A 166 5.35 2.98 -6.18
C ILE A 166 6.19 4.12 -6.74
N LEU A 167 5.54 5.08 -7.37
CA LEU A 167 6.16 6.32 -7.82
C LEU A 167 5.95 7.38 -6.76
N HIS A 168 6.97 8.18 -6.45
CA HIS A 168 6.88 9.20 -5.41
C HIS A 168 7.80 10.39 -5.65
N ARG A 169 7.37 11.57 -5.21
CA ARG A 169 8.14 12.82 -5.31
C ARG A 169 9.10 13.03 -4.14
N VAL A 170 8.82 12.45 -2.98
CA VAL A 170 9.61 12.60 -1.75
C VAL A 170 10.16 11.25 -1.34
N ARG A 171 11.47 11.17 -1.08
CA ARG A 171 12.11 9.95 -0.59
C ARG A 171 11.60 9.58 0.80
N ASP A 172 11.49 8.30 1.08
CA ASP A 172 11.16 7.78 2.43
C ASP A 172 9.88 8.38 3.05
N SER A 173 8.89 8.71 2.20
CA SER A 173 7.62 9.29 2.60
C SER A 173 6.72 8.32 3.35
N GLN A 174 5.72 8.84 4.05
CA GLN A 174 4.68 8.02 4.69
C GLN A 174 3.91 7.19 3.67
N SER A 175 3.67 7.72 2.47
CA SER A 175 2.95 6.99 1.41
C SER A 175 3.68 5.72 0.95
N ILE A 176 5.02 5.71 0.93
CA ILE A 176 5.78 4.48 0.64
C ILE A 176 5.59 3.46 1.76
N ARG A 177 5.70 3.90 3.03
CA ARG A 177 5.49 3.01 4.18
C ARG A 177 4.08 2.42 4.19
N ASP A 178 3.07 3.24 3.87
CA ASP A 178 1.69 2.80 3.76
C ASP A 178 1.51 1.82 2.60
N ALA A 179 2.12 2.07 1.43
CA ALA A 179 2.07 1.18 0.28
C ALA A 179 2.70 -0.20 0.58
N ILE A 180 3.87 -0.22 1.21
CA ILE A 180 4.51 -1.47 1.65
C ILE A 180 3.66 -2.16 2.71
N SER A 181 3.06 -1.42 3.64
CA SER A 181 2.14 -1.97 4.65
C SER A 181 0.87 -2.58 4.03
N ILE A 182 0.29 -1.97 2.98
CA ILE A 182 -0.81 -2.57 2.20
C ILE A 182 -0.41 -3.94 1.66
N LEU A 183 0.79 -4.05 1.07
CA LEU A 183 1.30 -5.30 0.49
C LEU A 183 1.59 -6.35 1.56
N ARG A 184 2.12 -5.95 2.72
CA ARG A 184 2.37 -6.86 3.86
C ARG A 184 1.08 -7.44 4.45
N GLU A 185 0.03 -6.64 4.47
CA GLU A 185 -1.28 -7.00 5.04
C GLU A 185 -2.22 -7.63 4.01
N ALA A 186 -1.79 -7.74 2.75
CA ALA A 186 -2.61 -8.28 1.67
C ALA A 186 -2.99 -9.74 1.93
N LYS A 187 -4.24 -10.06 1.61
CA LYS A 187 -4.79 -11.41 1.75
C LYS A 187 -5.56 -11.78 0.50
N GLN A 188 -5.55 -13.07 0.17
CA GLN A 188 -6.49 -13.65 -0.76
C GLN A 188 -7.59 -14.34 0.04
N SER A 189 -8.85 -14.00 -0.21
CA SER A 189 -9.98 -14.80 0.23
C SER A 189 -10.37 -15.80 -0.84
N GLU A 190 -10.67 -17.03 -0.39
CA GLU A 190 -11.12 -18.11 -1.25
C GLU A 190 -12.50 -17.83 -1.86
N LYS A 191 -12.85 -18.64 -2.87
CA LYS A 191 -14.12 -18.60 -3.58
C LYS A 191 -15.27 -19.12 -2.72
#